data_AF-A0A652JTU2-F1
#
_entry.id   AF-A0A652JTU2-F1
#
_cell.length_a   1.000
_cell.length_b   1.000
_cell.length_c   1.000
_cell.angle_alpha   90.00
_cell.angle_beta   90.00
_cell.angle_gamma   90.00
#
_symmetry.space_group_name_H-M   'P 1'
#
loop_
_entity.id
_entity.type
_entity.pdbx_description
1 polymer ?
#
loop_
_entity_poly.entity_id
_entity_poly.type
_entity_poly.pdbx_seq_one_letter_code
_entity_poly.pdbx_strand_id
1 'polypeptide(L)' 'MGTVGAGRHTFFCQVDLDRSASYAGQSSRWWARTDDDSGNTNVYVSVAYLRGSAGGAPVPGLRVC' A
#
# COMPACT_ATOMS: atom_id res chain seq x y z
N MET A 1 -14.82 -9.52 -5.21
CA MET A 1 -14.03 -9.46 -3.97
C MET A 1 -12.59 -9.63 -4.37
N GLY A 2 -11.76 -8.63 -4.09
CA GLY A 2 -10.36 -8.61 -4.47
C GLY A 2 -9.46 -9.02 -3.33
N THR A 3 -8.44 -9.83 -3.60
CA THR A 3 -7.48 -10.25 -2.58
C THR A 3 -6.07 -9.89 -3.03
N VAL A 4 -5.34 -9.17 -2.17
CA VAL A 4 -3.90 -8.99 -2.32
C VAL A 4 -3.24 -9.99 -1.37
N GLY A 5 -2.68 -11.06 -1.93
CA GLY A 5 -1.98 -12.09 -1.17
C GLY A 5 -0.62 -11.62 -0.67
N ALA A 6 -0.02 -12.37 0.25
CA ALA A 6 1.39 -12.17 0.59
C ALA A 6 2.26 -12.53 -0.62
N GLY A 7 3.06 -11.60 -1.11
CA GLY A 7 3.85 -11.81 -2.34
C GLY A 7 4.47 -10.52 -2.86
N ARG A 8 5.18 -10.61 -3.98
CA ARG A 8 5.74 -9.44 -4.66
C ARG A 8 4.68 -8.87 -5.60
N HIS A 9 4.18 -7.68 -5.24
CA HIS A 9 3.22 -6.91 -6.03
C HIS A 9 3.90 -5.72 -6.70
N THR A 10 3.39 -5.32 -7.85
CA THR A 10 3.86 -4.11 -8.54
C THR A 10 3.03 -2.93 -8.09
N PHE A 11 3.66 -1.98 -7.39
CA PHE A 11 3.03 -0.75 -6.96
C PHE A 11 3.26 0.35 -8.00
N PHE A 12 2.20 1.07 -8.36
CA PHE A 12 2.25 2.11 -9.39
C PHE A 12 2.51 3.50 -8.81
N CYS A 13 1.77 3.85 -7.75
CA CYS A 13 1.90 5.12 -7.06
C CYS A 13 1.36 5.01 -5.64
N GLN A 14 1.55 6.03 -4.82
CA GLN A 14 1.01 6.12 -3.47
C GLN A 14 0.32 7.45 -3.20
N VAL A 15 -0.63 7.45 -2.28
CA VAL A 15 -1.40 8.64 -1.93
C VAL A 15 -1.71 8.62 -0.43
N ASP A 16 -1.76 9.80 0.19
CA ASP A 16 -2.30 9.97 1.53
C ASP A 16 -3.83 10.05 1.41
N LEU A 17 -4.53 8.98 1.83
CA LEU A 17 -5.99 8.92 1.79
C LEU A 17 -6.65 9.53 3.03
N ASP A 18 -5.86 10.18 3.91
CA ASP A 18 -6.27 10.65 5.24
C ASP A 18 -6.92 9.56 6.11
N ARG A 19 -6.68 8.29 5.76
CA ARG A 19 -7.13 7.11 6.48
C ARG A 19 -5.91 6.33 6.91
N SER A 20 -5.72 6.17 8.21
CA SER A 20 -4.66 5.35 8.76
C SER A 20 -5.06 3.87 8.78
N ALA A 21 -4.13 3.00 8.41
CA ALA A 21 -4.20 1.59 8.75
C ALA A 21 -2.98 1.20 9.59
N SER A 22 -3.21 0.31 10.56
CA SER A 22 -2.21 -0.15 11.52
C SER A 22 -1.99 -1.64 11.36
N TYR A 23 -0.74 -2.04 11.15
CA TYR A 23 -0.35 -3.43 11.03
C TYR A 23 0.97 -3.69 11.73
N ALA A 24 1.04 -4.76 12.54
CA ALA A 24 2.23 -5.17 13.28
C ALA A 24 2.93 -4.03 14.06
N GLY A 25 2.15 -3.12 14.65
CA GLY A 25 2.67 -1.97 15.42
C GLY A 25 3.13 -0.77 14.60
N GLN A 26 3.04 -0.84 13.26
CA GLN A 26 3.27 0.29 12.36
C GLN A 26 1.93 0.88 11.92
N SER A 27 1.79 2.20 11.94
CA SER A 27 0.60 2.89 11.43
C SER A 27 0.99 3.77 10.26
N SER A 28 0.23 3.75 9.17
CA SER A 28 0.46 4.65 8.04
C SER A 28 -0.84 5.14 7.41
N ARG A 29 -0.84 6.42 7.02
CA ARG A 29 -1.91 7.05 6.22
C ARG A 29 -1.67 6.95 4.72
N TRP A 30 -0.48 6.49 4.32
CA TRP A 30 -0.12 6.28 2.92
C TRP A 30 -0.65 4.95 2.41
N TRP A 31 -1.15 4.99 1.18
CA TRP A 31 -1.69 3.83 0.48
C TRP A 31 -1.03 3.70 -0.87
N ALA A 32 -0.48 2.53 -1.16
CA ALA A 32 0.08 2.19 -2.45
C ALA A 32 -1.00 1.58 -3.35
N ARG A 33 -1.13 2.11 -4.56
CA ARG A 33 -2.00 1.59 -5.61
C ARG A 33 -1.31 0.43 -6.32
N THR A 34 -2.02 -0.69 -6.41
CA THR A 34 -1.61 -1.91 -7.10
C THR A 34 -2.82 -2.50 -7.82
N ASP A 35 -2.54 -3.46 -8.70
CA ASP A 35 -3.55 -4.40 -9.16
C ASP A 35 -3.48 -5.62 -8.24
N ASP A 36 -4.61 -6.28 -7.99
CA ASP A 36 -4.68 -7.44 -7.10
C ASP A 36 -4.58 -8.78 -7.86
N ASP A 37 -4.43 -9.87 -7.10
CA ASP A 37 -4.29 -11.22 -7.66
C ASP A 37 -5.59 -11.75 -8.29
N SER A 38 -6.70 -11.03 -8.11
CA SER A 38 -8.04 -11.39 -8.58
C SER A 38 -8.41 -10.65 -9.88
N GLY A 39 -7.48 -9.87 -10.44
CA GLY A 39 -7.67 -9.09 -11.67
C GLY A 39 -8.35 -7.73 -11.48
N ASN A 40 -8.49 -7.25 -10.25
CA ASN A 40 -8.98 -5.90 -9.98
C ASN A 40 -7.83 -4.91 -10.10
N THR A 41 -8.07 -3.84 -10.85
CA THR A 41 -7.13 -2.71 -10.94
C THR A 41 -7.50 -1.64 -9.92
N ASN A 42 -6.53 -0.79 -9.57
CA ASN A 42 -6.74 0.37 -8.69
C ASN A 42 -7.09 0.03 -7.24
N VAL A 43 -6.52 -1.08 -6.75
CA VAL A 43 -6.63 -1.48 -5.36
C VAL A 43 -5.60 -0.72 -4.54
N TYR A 44 -6.01 -0.19 -3.39
CA TYR A 44 -5.14 0.52 -2.48
C TYR A 44 -4.78 -0.38 -1.30
N VAL A 45 -3.49 -0.58 -1.09
CA VAL A 45 -2.93 -1.33 0.04
C VAL A 45 -2.18 -0.36 0.93
N SER A 46 -2.50 -0.34 2.23
CA SER A 46 -1.76 0.53 3.14
C SER A 46 -0.28 0.15 3.16
N VAL A 47 0.59 1.15 3.09
CA VAL A 47 2.03 0.93 3.10
C VAL A 47 2.50 0.29 4.41
N ALA A 48 1.71 0.36 5.48
CA ALA A 48 1.99 -0.34 6.75
C ALA A 48 2.13 -1.87 6.58
N TYR A 49 1.55 -2.44 5.51
CA TYR A 49 1.69 -3.87 5.17
C TYR A 49 2.91 -4.16 4.28
N LEU A 50 3.60 -3.13 3.79
CA LEU A 50 4.71 -3.27 2.86
C LEU A 50 6.06 -3.32 3.59
N ARG A 51 6.88 -4.32 3.23
CA ARG A 51 8.27 -4.35 3.66
C ARG A 51 9.04 -3.20 3.00
N GLY A 52 9.66 -2.34 3.83
CA GLY A 52 10.39 -1.15 3.37
C GLY A 52 9.64 0.17 3.56
N SER A 53 8.37 0.13 3.99
CA SER A 53 7.68 1.31 4.51
C SER A 53 8.26 1.70 5.87
N ALA A 54 8.71 2.95 6.00
CA ALA A 54 8.93 3.55 7.32
C ALA A 54 7.57 3.98 7.84
N GLY A 55 7.04 3.33 8.88
CA GLY A 55 5.67 3.54 9.38
C GLY A 55 5.30 5.02 9.49
N GLY A 56 4.32 5.44 8.70
CA GLY A 56 3.81 6.82 8.65
C GLY A 56 4.36 7.66 7.50
N ALA A 57 5.39 7.19 6.80
CA ALA A 57 6.00 7.87 5.66
C ALA A 57 5.63 7.17 4.32
N PRO A 58 5.72 7.90 3.20
CA PRO A 58 5.62 7.31 1.87
C PRO A 58 6.75 6.28 1.65
N VAL A 59 6.46 5.24 0.87
CA VAL A 59 7.44 4.25 0.44
C VAL A 59 8.49 4.94 -0.43
N PRO A 60 9.79 4.86 -0.06
CA PRO A 60 10.87 5.41 -0.88
C PRO A 60 10.90 4.77 -2.27
N GLY A 61 10.99 5.60 -3.32
CA GLY A 61 11.02 5.13 -4.71
C GLY A 61 9.65 4.92 -5.36
N LEU A 62 8.55 4.99 -4.60
CA LEU A 62 7.20 4.97 -5.17
C LEU A 62 6.71 6.41 -5.38
N ARG A 63 6.27 6.74 -6.60
CA ARG A 63 5.77 8.09 -6.91
C ARG A 63 4.47 8.39 -6.18
N VAL A 64 4.23 9.66 -5.87
CA VAL A 64 2.93 10.11 -5.36
C VAL A 64 1.92 10.21 -6.52
N CYS A 65 0.72 9.69 -6.31
CA CYS A 65 -0.48 10.10 -7.04
C CYS A 65 -1.06 11.32 -6.30
#